data_AF-A0A7S3IXA1-F1
#
_entry.id   AF-A0A7S3IXA1-F1
#
_cell.length_a   1.000
_cell.length_b   1.000
_cell.length_c   1.000
_cell.angle_alpha   90.00
_cell.angle_beta   90.00
_cell.angle_gamma   90.00
#
_symmetry.space_group_name_H-M   'P 1'
#
loop_
_entity.id
_entity.type
_entity.pdbx_description
1 polymer ?
#
loop_
_entity_poly.entity_id
_entity_poly.type
_entity_poly.pdbx_seq_one_letter_code
_entity_poly.pdbx_strand_id
1 'polypeptide(L)'
;MNWHFPPLFWKQLLSEETTAADLEYIDAYSFQVIKDLKSHRESLSPEAFNAAVNETFTTHLSNGHLVELVPGGKEVEVTHENVNEYCDLLVKARLNEANKQMEWVKEGVEYIIKLNILTLLVWEELEVRACGPKEIDVEALKKITEYNTSPENRIVKMFWKMFEKFSQDERRKYLKFVWGRSKLPADTSDLQYKHEVKVYSHLNKSALPEAHTCFFQ
;
A
#
# COMPACT_ATOMS: atom_id res chain seq x y z
N MET A 1 4.92 7.30 9.72
CA MET A 1 5.97 6.37 9.22
C MET A 1 5.69 6.09 7.76
N ASN A 2 6.67 5.75 6.92
CA ASN A 2 6.40 5.45 5.51
C ASN A 2 6.33 3.93 5.29
N TRP A 3 5.31 3.31 5.86
CA TRP A 3 5.04 1.89 5.65
C TRP A 3 4.22 1.70 4.37
N HIS A 4 4.59 0.71 3.58
CA HIS A 4 3.91 0.33 2.35
C HIS A 4 3.33 -1.07 2.53
N PHE A 5 2.25 -1.17 3.31
CA PHE A 5 1.53 -2.43 3.52
C PHE A 5 0.38 -2.58 2.52
N PRO A 6 0.07 -3.80 2.06
CA PRO A 6 -1.06 -4.06 1.18
C PRO A 6 -2.40 -3.83 1.90
N PRO A 7 -3.52 -3.64 1.16
CA PRO A 7 -4.85 -3.50 1.76
C PRO A 7 -5.19 -4.59 2.78
N LEU A 8 -4.78 -5.83 2.48
CA LEU A 8 -4.95 -7.00 3.35
C LEU A 8 -4.49 -6.74 4.80
N PHE A 9 -3.34 -6.09 4.99
CA PHE A 9 -2.79 -5.81 6.32
C PHE A 9 -3.72 -4.93 7.15
N TRP A 10 -4.20 -3.83 6.55
CA TRP A 10 -5.06 -2.85 7.21
C TRP A 10 -6.44 -3.45 7.50
N LYS A 11 -7.01 -4.18 6.53
CA LYS A 11 -8.26 -4.92 6.71
C LYS A 11 -8.14 -5.95 7.82
N GLN A 12 -7.07 -6.74 7.85
CA GLN A 12 -6.84 -7.71 8.91
C GLN A 12 -6.71 -7.04 10.27
N LEU A 13 -5.98 -5.91 10.37
CA LEU A 13 -5.83 -5.15 11.62
C LEU A 13 -7.18 -4.67 12.16
N LEU A 14 -8.06 -4.19 11.29
CA LEU A 14 -9.43 -3.76 11.61
C LEU A 14 -10.44 -4.90 11.68
N SER A 15 -10.04 -6.13 11.36
CA SER A 15 -10.94 -7.28 11.24
C SER A 15 -12.07 -7.05 10.21
N GLU A 16 -11.78 -6.29 9.16
CA GLU A 16 -12.65 -6.15 7.99
C GLU A 16 -12.62 -7.40 7.10
N GLU A 17 -13.65 -7.56 6.29
CA GLU A 17 -13.75 -8.66 5.34
C GLU A 17 -12.69 -8.56 4.23
N THR A 18 -12.03 -9.68 3.97
CA THR A 18 -11.03 -9.82 2.90
C THR A 18 -11.64 -10.55 1.70
N THR A 19 -11.18 -10.19 0.51
CA THR A 19 -11.73 -10.64 -0.76
C THR A 19 -10.63 -11.24 -1.62
N ALA A 20 -11.00 -11.98 -2.66
CA ALA A 20 -10.04 -12.49 -3.64
C ALA A 20 -9.24 -11.37 -4.33
N ALA A 21 -9.77 -10.14 -4.43
CA ALA A 21 -9.04 -9.00 -4.97
C ALA A 21 -7.85 -8.58 -4.09
N ASP A 22 -7.90 -8.84 -2.78
CA ASP A 22 -6.79 -8.55 -1.87
C ASP A 22 -5.59 -9.48 -2.13
N LEU A 23 -5.83 -10.66 -2.72
CA LEU A 23 -4.78 -11.61 -3.10
C LEU A 23 -3.88 -11.02 -4.19
N GLU A 24 -4.43 -10.28 -5.15
CA GLU A 24 -3.66 -9.68 -6.25
C GLU A 24 -2.52 -8.78 -5.74
N TYR A 25 -2.74 -8.08 -4.64
CA TYR A 25 -1.77 -7.17 -4.03
C TYR A 25 -0.64 -7.88 -3.28
N ILE A 26 -0.82 -9.15 -2.90
CA ILE A 26 0.17 -9.92 -2.13
C ILE A 26 0.78 -11.08 -2.93
N ASP A 27 0.06 -11.60 -3.91
CA ASP A 27 0.41 -12.75 -4.72
C ASP A 27 -0.32 -12.72 -6.07
N ALA A 28 0.18 -11.88 -6.97
CA ALA A 28 -0.35 -11.73 -8.32
C ALA A 28 -0.29 -13.03 -9.13
N TYR A 29 0.66 -13.93 -8.83
CA TYR A 29 0.79 -15.20 -9.51
C TYR A 29 -0.36 -16.15 -9.17
N SER A 30 -0.60 -16.40 -7.88
CA SER A 30 -1.72 -17.23 -7.43
C SER A 30 -3.06 -16.66 -7.90
N PHE A 31 -3.19 -15.33 -7.88
CA PHE A 31 -4.38 -14.66 -8.41
C PHE A 31 -4.58 -14.91 -9.92
N GLN A 32 -3.51 -14.88 -10.71
CA GLN A 32 -3.56 -15.21 -12.13
C GLN A 32 -3.92 -16.68 -12.37
N VAL A 33 -3.33 -17.62 -11.61
CA VAL A 33 -3.68 -19.04 -11.69
C VAL A 33 -5.17 -19.26 -11.43
N ILE A 34 -5.75 -18.60 -10.42
CA ILE A 34 -7.20 -18.67 -10.14
C ILE A 34 -8.02 -18.14 -11.32
N LYS A 35 -7.62 -17.01 -11.91
CA LYS A 35 -8.29 -16.45 -13.10
C LYS A 35 -8.24 -17.42 -14.27
N ASP A 36 -7.08 -18.01 -14.53
CA ASP A 36 -6.89 -18.94 -15.63
C ASP A 36 -7.73 -20.20 -15.40
N LEU A 37 -7.70 -20.80 -14.21
CA LEU A 37 -8.51 -21.97 -13.87
C LEU A 37 -10.01 -21.72 -14.05
N LYS A 38 -10.51 -20.57 -13.58
CA LYS A 38 -11.92 -20.17 -13.77
C LYS A 38 -12.27 -19.98 -15.25
N SER A 39 -11.39 -19.32 -16.01
CA SER A 39 -11.59 -19.14 -17.45
C SER A 39 -11.58 -20.46 -18.22
N HIS A 40 -10.66 -21.38 -17.89
CA HIS A 40 -10.60 -22.70 -18.51
C HIS A 40 -11.84 -23.54 -18.18
N ARG A 41 -12.33 -23.44 -16.94
CA ARG A 41 -13.57 -24.11 -16.51
C ARG A 41 -14.77 -23.71 -17.39
N GLU A 42 -14.89 -22.43 -17.71
CA GLU A 42 -15.99 -21.90 -18.51
C GLU A 42 -15.85 -22.20 -20.01
N SER A 43 -14.62 -22.32 -20.52
CA SER A 43 -14.33 -22.42 -21.96
C SER A 43 -14.07 -23.84 -22.46
N LEU A 44 -13.64 -24.77 -21.60
CA LEU A 44 -13.31 -26.15 -21.95
C LEU A 44 -14.40 -27.13 -21.53
N SER A 45 -14.48 -28.27 -22.24
CA SER A 45 -15.26 -29.42 -21.76
C SER A 45 -14.61 -30.01 -20.50
N PRO A 46 -15.36 -30.73 -19.65
CA PRO A 46 -14.79 -31.37 -18.46
C PRO A 46 -13.56 -32.25 -18.76
N GLU A 47 -13.60 -33.03 -19.84
CA GLU A 47 -12.49 -33.91 -20.24
C GLU A 47 -11.26 -33.12 -20.67
N ALA A 48 -11.46 -32.05 -21.44
CA ALA A 48 -10.37 -31.19 -21.89
C ALA A 48 -9.74 -30.41 -20.73
N PHE A 49 -10.57 -29.96 -19.77
CA PHE A 49 -10.09 -29.30 -18.55
C PHE A 49 -9.24 -30.26 -17.71
N ASN A 50 -9.76 -31.46 -17.41
CA ASN A 50 -9.08 -32.45 -16.56
C ASN A 50 -7.77 -32.94 -17.20
N ALA A 51 -7.66 -32.93 -18.54
CA ALA A 51 -6.41 -33.26 -19.23
C ALA A 51 -5.39 -32.11 -19.25
N ALA A 52 -5.84 -30.86 -19.14
CA ALA A 52 -4.99 -29.66 -19.20
C ALA A 52 -4.48 -29.20 -17.83
N VAL A 53 -5.25 -29.45 -16.77
CA VAL A 53 -4.92 -29.05 -15.40
C VAL A 53 -4.24 -30.20 -14.68
N ASN A 54 -3.02 -29.97 -14.19
CA ASN A 54 -2.24 -30.93 -13.41
C ASN A 54 -1.92 -30.35 -12.04
N GLU A 55 -2.97 -29.96 -11.32
CA GLU A 55 -2.92 -29.42 -9.97
C GLU A 55 -3.58 -30.39 -9.00
N THR A 56 -3.13 -30.39 -7.76
CA THR A 56 -3.78 -31.10 -6.64
C THR A 56 -4.29 -30.08 -5.64
N PHE A 57 -5.07 -30.50 -4.63
CA PHE A 57 -5.54 -29.62 -3.56
C PHE A 57 -4.41 -29.27 -2.58
N THR A 58 -3.36 -28.64 -3.11
CA THR A 58 -2.17 -28.19 -2.41
C THR A 58 -1.76 -26.80 -2.90
N THR A 59 -0.94 -26.11 -2.11
CA THR A 59 -0.33 -24.85 -2.51
C THR A 59 0.98 -24.62 -1.78
N HIS A 60 1.89 -23.86 -2.38
CA HIS A 60 3.08 -23.38 -1.70
C HIS A 60 2.79 -22.08 -0.95
N LEU A 61 3.17 -22.05 0.32
CA LEU A 61 3.19 -20.83 1.11
C LEU A 61 4.40 -19.96 0.73
N SER A 62 4.41 -18.70 1.17
CA SER A 62 5.48 -17.74 0.91
C SER A 62 6.82 -18.15 1.53
N ASN A 63 6.80 -19.03 2.53
CA ASN A 63 8.01 -19.67 3.08
C ASN A 63 8.47 -20.93 2.30
N GLY A 64 7.83 -21.26 1.19
CA GLY A 64 8.12 -22.41 0.33
C GLY A 64 7.49 -23.73 0.80
N HIS A 65 6.85 -23.78 1.97
CA HIS A 65 6.22 -25.01 2.46
C HIS A 65 4.99 -25.36 1.63
N LEU A 66 4.92 -26.60 1.17
CA LEU A 66 3.73 -27.16 0.55
C LEU A 66 2.70 -27.50 1.63
N VAL A 67 1.50 -26.96 1.51
CA VAL A 67 0.37 -27.25 2.40
C VAL A 67 -0.78 -27.87 1.62
N GLU A 68 -1.53 -28.75 2.27
CA GLU A 68 -2.73 -29.35 1.71
C GLU A 68 -3.93 -28.46 2.04
N LEU A 69 -4.73 -28.12 1.03
CA LEU A 69 -5.93 -27.29 1.17
C LEU A 69 -7.10 -28.04 1.80
N VAL A 70 -7.12 -29.36 1.63
CA VAL A 70 -8.02 -30.32 2.28
C VAL A 70 -7.21 -31.48 2.84
N PRO A 71 -7.71 -32.24 3.83
CA PRO A 71 -7.01 -33.43 4.33
C PRO A 71 -6.72 -34.44 3.21
N GLY A 72 -5.45 -34.81 3.02
CA GLY A 72 -5.04 -35.71 1.94
C GLY A 72 -5.04 -35.04 0.55
N GLY A 73 -5.03 -33.70 0.50
CA GLY A 73 -5.17 -32.92 -0.73
C GLY A 73 -4.12 -33.20 -1.81
N LYS A 74 -2.98 -33.80 -1.44
CA LYS A 74 -1.97 -34.29 -2.41
C LYS A 74 -2.50 -35.35 -3.37
N GLU A 75 -3.45 -36.15 -2.93
CA GLU A 75 -4.06 -37.23 -3.71
C GLU A 75 -5.39 -36.80 -4.37
N VAL A 76 -5.80 -35.55 -4.15
CA VAL A 76 -7.04 -35.00 -4.71
C VAL A 76 -6.66 -34.09 -5.88
N GLU A 77 -6.93 -34.55 -7.09
CA GLU A 77 -6.72 -33.76 -8.31
C GLU A 77 -7.76 -32.65 -8.46
N VAL A 78 -7.33 -31.52 -9.02
CA VAL A 78 -8.22 -30.44 -9.42
C VAL A 78 -8.90 -30.82 -10.72
N THR A 79 -10.21 -30.93 -10.66
CA THR A 79 -11.09 -31.32 -11.76
C THR A 79 -12.04 -30.19 -12.12
N HIS A 80 -12.68 -30.29 -13.28
CA HIS A 80 -13.69 -29.33 -13.73
C HIS A 80 -14.79 -29.15 -12.68
N GLU A 81 -15.20 -30.21 -12.00
CA GLU A 81 -16.25 -30.21 -11.00
C GLU A 81 -15.84 -29.49 -9.72
N ASN A 82 -14.59 -29.67 -9.27
CA ASN A 82 -14.12 -29.21 -7.96
C ASN A 82 -13.24 -27.94 -8.01
N VAL A 83 -12.88 -27.44 -9.20
CA VAL A 83 -11.95 -26.30 -9.37
C VAL A 83 -12.41 -25.03 -8.63
N ASN A 84 -13.72 -24.80 -8.51
CA ASN A 84 -14.22 -23.64 -7.76
C ASN A 84 -13.89 -23.73 -6.28
N GLU A 85 -14.05 -24.92 -5.68
CA GLU A 85 -13.67 -25.18 -4.29
C GLU A 85 -12.17 -25.04 -4.10
N TYR A 86 -11.36 -25.59 -5.02
CA TYR A 86 -9.92 -25.40 -5.03
C TYR A 86 -9.54 -23.91 -5.01
N CYS A 87 -10.13 -23.11 -5.91
CA CYS A 87 -9.86 -21.68 -5.99
C CYS A 87 -10.20 -20.94 -4.69
N ASP A 88 -11.35 -21.24 -4.09
CA ASP A 88 -11.80 -20.58 -2.86
C ASP A 88 -10.91 -20.96 -1.66
N LEU A 89 -10.50 -22.23 -1.57
CA LEU A 89 -9.56 -22.69 -0.55
C LEU A 89 -8.15 -22.11 -0.75
N LEU A 90 -7.70 -22.00 -2.00
CA LEU A 90 -6.42 -21.36 -2.32
C LEU A 90 -6.42 -19.90 -1.87
N VAL A 91 -7.46 -19.12 -2.22
CA VAL A 91 -7.61 -17.73 -1.75
C VAL A 91 -7.57 -17.68 -0.23
N LYS A 92 -8.35 -18.53 0.44
CA LYS A 92 -8.39 -18.57 1.91
C LYS A 92 -7.03 -18.90 2.51
N ALA A 93 -6.31 -19.89 1.98
CA ALA A 93 -4.99 -20.26 2.47
C ALA A 93 -3.98 -19.11 2.33
N ARG A 94 -3.95 -18.44 1.17
CA ARG A 94 -3.02 -17.33 0.91
C ARG A 94 -3.35 -16.08 1.74
N LEU A 95 -4.63 -15.69 1.85
CA LEU A 95 -5.02 -14.52 2.65
C LEU A 95 -4.80 -14.71 4.16
N ASN A 96 -4.85 -15.96 4.64
CA ASN A 96 -4.70 -16.28 6.06
C ASN A 96 -3.29 -16.76 6.45
N GLU A 97 -2.33 -16.76 5.52
CA GLU A 97 -0.98 -17.28 5.74
C GLU A 97 -0.29 -16.60 6.94
N ALA A 98 -0.50 -15.29 7.10
CA ALA A 98 0.14 -14.47 8.12
C ALA A 98 -0.74 -14.22 9.36
N ASN A 99 -1.83 -14.96 9.56
CA ASN A 99 -2.79 -14.70 10.64
C ASN A 99 -2.13 -14.68 12.02
N LYS A 100 -1.23 -15.64 12.29
CA LYS A 100 -0.50 -15.69 13.56
C LYS A 100 0.32 -14.42 13.76
N GLN A 101 1.04 -13.95 12.76
CA GLN A 101 1.83 -12.72 12.85
C GLN A 101 0.92 -11.50 13.05
N MET A 102 -0.25 -11.48 12.40
CA MET A 102 -1.24 -10.41 12.58
C MET A 102 -1.86 -10.37 13.98
N GLU A 103 -2.00 -11.51 14.67
CA GLU A 103 -2.42 -11.53 16.08
C GLU A 103 -1.42 -10.76 16.96
N TRP A 104 -0.12 -10.90 16.70
CA TRP A 104 0.93 -10.23 17.48
C TRP A 104 0.99 -8.74 17.17
N VAL A 105 0.77 -8.37 15.90
CA VAL A 105 0.62 -6.96 15.51
C VAL A 105 -0.59 -6.34 16.21
N LYS A 106 -1.74 -7.02 16.21
CA LYS A 106 -2.96 -6.58 16.91
C LYS A 106 -2.71 -6.39 18.40
N GLU A 107 -2.05 -7.34 19.06
CA GLU A 107 -1.69 -7.24 20.48
C GLU A 107 -0.80 -6.03 20.76
N GLY A 108 0.22 -5.81 19.92
CA GLY A 108 1.10 -4.64 20.05
C GLY A 108 0.37 -3.31 19.87
N VAL A 109 -0.57 -3.23 18.92
CA VAL A 109 -1.40 -2.03 18.72
C VAL A 109 -2.35 -1.81 19.90
N GLU A 110 -3.02 -2.87 20.37
CA GLU A 110 -3.96 -2.87 21.50
C GLU A 110 -3.34 -2.38 22.81
N TYR A 111 -2.01 -2.54 22.97
CA TYR A 111 -1.25 -2.01 24.10
C TYR A 111 -1.19 -0.48 24.13
N ILE A 112 -1.26 0.17 22.98
CA ILE A 112 -1.17 1.64 22.82
C ILE A 112 -2.57 2.25 22.64
N ILE A 113 -3.38 1.65 21.78
CA ILE A 113 -4.72 2.13 21.41
C ILE A 113 -5.68 0.95 21.27
N LYS A 114 -6.88 1.09 21.81
CA LYS A 114 -7.91 0.05 21.74
C LYS A 114 -8.37 -0.18 20.31
N LEU A 115 -8.28 -1.42 19.83
CA LEU A 115 -8.64 -1.82 18.47
C LEU A 115 -10.11 -1.52 18.16
N ASN A 116 -11.00 -1.62 19.15
CA ASN A 116 -12.42 -1.27 18.99
C ASN A 116 -12.66 0.21 18.64
N ILE A 117 -11.72 1.10 18.95
CA ILE A 117 -11.77 2.50 18.52
C ILE A 117 -11.33 2.59 17.06
N LEU A 118 -10.31 1.81 16.68
CA LEU A 118 -9.82 1.78 15.29
C LEU A 118 -10.85 1.19 14.32
N THR A 119 -11.68 0.24 14.75
CA THR A 119 -12.77 -0.33 13.94
C THR A 119 -13.88 0.65 13.57
N LEU A 120 -13.86 1.88 14.09
CA LEU A 120 -14.73 2.96 13.64
C LEU A 120 -14.29 3.56 12.30
N LEU A 121 -13.05 3.27 11.89
CA LEU A 121 -12.47 3.68 10.61
C LEU A 121 -12.61 2.55 9.60
N VAL A 122 -12.62 2.92 8.32
CA VAL A 122 -12.32 1.95 7.25
C VAL A 122 -10.81 1.84 7.02
N TRP A 123 -10.36 0.75 6.41
CA TRP A 123 -8.94 0.45 6.24
C TRP A 123 -8.15 1.56 5.52
N GLU A 124 -8.74 2.23 4.52
CA GLU A 124 -8.10 3.35 3.81
C GLU A 124 -7.87 4.54 4.74
N GLU A 125 -8.81 4.82 5.62
CA GLU A 125 -8.73 5.92 6.58
C GLU A 125 -7.67 5.66 7.64
N LEU A 126 -7.52 4.41 8.09
CA LEU A 126 -6.45 4.02 8.99
C LEU A 126 -5.09 4.10 8.30
N GLU A 127 -4.97 3.62 7.05
CA GLU A 127 -3.74 3.74 6.25
C GLU A 127 -3.31 5.21 6.15
N VAL A 128 -4.25 6.11 5.81
CA VAL A 128 -3.97 7.54 5.68
C VAL A 128 -3.56 8.15 7.00
N ARG A 129 -4.21 7.82 8.13
CA ARG A 129 -3.80 8.33 9.45
C ARG A 129 -2.41 7.86 9.87
N ALA A 130 -2.07 6.60 9.60
CA ALA A 130 -0.78 6.02 9.97
C ALA A 130 0.38 6.47 9.07
N CYS A 131 0.11 6.56 7.76
CA CYS A 131 1.15 6.75 6.74
C CYS A 131 1.12 8.11 6.04
N GLY A 132 0.06 8.90 6.23
CA GLY A 132 -0.23 10.09 5.44
C GLY A 132 -0.90 9.76 4.09
N PRO A 133 -1.50 10.75 3.43
CA PRO A 133 -2.15 10.59 2.14
C PRO A 133 -1.21 10.03 1.07
N LYS A 134 -1.77 9.27 0.12
CA LYS A 134 -1.02 8.68 -1.02
C LYS A 134 -0.48 9.75 -1.97
N GLU A 135 -1.26 10.80 -2.14
CA GLU A 135 -0.98 11.90 -3.05
C GLU A 135 -0.62 13.16 -2.27
N ILE A 136 0.34 13.92 -2.80
CA ILE A 136 0.74 15.20 -2.23
C ILE A 136 -0.19 16.28 -2.78
N ASP A 137 -1.00 16.84 -1.89
CA ASP A 137 -1.81 18.01 -2.18
C ASP A 137 -0.93 19.26 -2.12
N VAL A 138 -0.81 19.92 -3.28
CA VAL A 138 -0.02 21.14 -3.45
C VAL A 138 -0.58 22.28 -2.61
N GLU A 139 -1.90 22.42 -2.52
CA GLU A 139 -2.54 23.48 -1.73
C GLU A 139 -2.37 23.23 -0.24
N ALA A 140 -2.43 21.98 0.21
CA ALA A 140 -2.11 21.63 1.59
C ALA A 140 -0.67 21.99 1.94
N LEU A 141 0.31 21.66 1.07
CA LEU A 141 1.71 22.02 1.29
C LEU A 141 1.92 23.54 1.27
N LYS A 142 1.31 24.27 0.34
CA LYS A 142 1.35 25.74 0.27
C LYS A 142 0.89 26.39 1.58
N LYS A 143 -0.22 25.91 2.15
CA LYS A 143 -0.81 26.46 3.39
C LYS A 143 0.14 26.39 4.59
N ILE A 144 1.02 25.40 4.61
CA ILE A 144 2.01 25.20 5.68
C ILE A 144 3.41 25.68 5.29
N THR A 145 3.56 26.37 4.15
CA THR A 145 4.84 26.88 3.69
C THR A 145 5.06 28.32 4.16
N GLU A 146 6.19 28.54 4.81
CA GLU A 146 6.68 29.85 5.20
C GLU A 146 7.80 30.31 4.25
N TYR A 147 7.95 31.63 4.12
CA TYR A 147 8.91 32.24 3.22
C TYR A 147 9.69 33.32 3.97
N ASN A 148 10.97 33.45 3.69
CA ASN A 148 11.78 34.59 4.16
C ASN A 148 11.53 35.88 3.34
N THR A 149 10.58 35.85 2.40
CA THR A 149 10.23 36.94 1.48
C THR A 149 8.72 36.98 1.28
N SER A 150 8.21 37.92 0.49
CA SER A 150 6.78 37.96 0.16
C SER A 150 6.36 36.72 -0.64
N PRO A 151 5.20 36.10 -0.35
CA PRO A 151 4.61 35.06 -1.21
C PRO A 151 4.43 35.52 -2.67
N GLU A 152 4.32 36.84 -2.89
CA GLU A 152 4.20 37.44 -4.21
C GLU A 152 5.52 37.50 -4.99
N ASN A 153 6.64 37.15 -4.37
CA ASN A 153 7.96 37.14 -4.98
C ASN A 153 7.98 36.25 -6.23
N ARG A 154 8.61 36.75 -7.31
CA ARG A 154 8.69 36.04 -8.60
C ARG A 154 9.26 34.62 -8.48
N ILE A 155 10.27 34.42 -7.62
CA ILE A 155 10.90 33.10 -7.43
C ILE A 155 9.94 32.15 -6.72
N VAL A 156 9.22 32.63 -5.70
CA VAL A 156 8.19 31.84 -4.99
C VAL A 156 7.07 31.42 -5.95
N LYS A 157 6.54 32.35 -6.75
CA LYS A 157 5.54 32.05 -7.77
C LYS A 157 6.04 31.04 -8.81
N MET A 158 7.29 31.18 -9.24
CA MET A 158 7.89 30.26 -10.21
C MET A 158 8.08 28.85 -9.62
N PHE A 159 8.52 28.75 -8.37
CA PHE A 159 8.61 27.50 -7.64
C PHE A 159 7.26 26.78 -7.61
N TRP A 160 6.18 27.45 -7.19
CA TRP A 160 4.86 26.82 -7.13
C TRP A 160 4.30 26.46 -8.50
N LYS A 161 4.45 27.33 -9.50
CA LYS A 161 4.03 27.03 -10.88
C LYS A 161 4.74 25.82 -11.45
N MET A 162 5.99 25.58 -11.05
CA MET A 162 6.77 24.41 -11.43
C MET A 162 6.30 23.19 -10.64
N PHE A 163 6.13 23.32 -9.32
CA PHE A 163 5.68 22.24 -8.44
C PHE A 163 4.27 21.73 -8.76
N GLU A 164 3.37 22.61 -9.20
CA GLU A 164 2.04 22.23 -9.71
C GLU A 164 2.13 21.32 -10.92
N LYS A 165 3.15 21.48 -11.76
CA LYS A 165 3.37 20.65 -12.97
C LYS A 165 4.08 19.34 -12.67
N PHE A 166 4.65 19.18 -11.48
CA PHE A 166 5.27 17.92 -11.10
C PHE A 166 4.25 16.79 -11.05
N SER A 167 4.66 15.65 -11.57
CA SER A 167 4.05 14.36 -11.29
C SER A 167 4.13 14.05 -9.80
N GLN A 168 3.32 13.11 -9.34
CA GLN A 168 3.30 12.75 -7.92
C GLN A 168 4.61 12.11 -7.47
N ASP A 169 5.31 11.39 -8.35
CA ASP A 169 6.64 10.87 -8.06
C ASP A 169 7.69 11.98 -7.93
N GLU A 170 7.61 13.04 -8.74
CA GLU A 170 8.47 14.21 -8.58
C GLU A 170 8.17 14.98 -7.29
N ARG A 171 6.89 15.14 -6.93
CA ARG A 171 6.50 15.73 -5.63
C ARG A 171 7.00 14.89 -4.45
N ARG A 172 6.93 13.56 -4.53
CA ARG A 172 7.48 12.64 -3.52
C ARG A 172 8.99 12.76 -3.42
N LYS A 173 9.70 12.87 -4.55
CA LYS A 173 11.15 13.12 -4.58
C LYS A 173 11.51 14.46 -3.95
N TYR A 174 10.72 15.50 -4.21
CA TYR A 174 10.88 16.79 -3.57
C TYR A 174 10.72 16.71 -2.04
N LEU A 175 9.62 16.12 -1.54
CA LEU A 175 9.47 15.96 -0.08
C LEU A 175 10.61 15.11 0.52
N LYS A 176 11.10 14.08 -0.18
CA LYS A 176 12.28 13.33 0.28
C LYS A 176 13.51 14.23 0.38
N PHE A 177 13.68 15.15 -0.56
CA PHE A 177 14.79 16.10 -0.58
C PHE A 177 14.71 17.11 0.58
N VAL A 178 13.53 17.69 0.86
CA VAL A 178 13.39 18.73 1.90
C VAL A 178 13.06 18.21 3.30
N TRP A 179 12.37 17.07 3.42
CA TRP A 179 11.86 16.54 4.69
C TRP A 179 12.41 15.15 5.05
N GLY A 180 13.13 14.49 4.14
CA GLY A 180 13.55 13.10 4.31
C GLY A 180 12.39 12.08 4.27
N ARG A 181 11.19 12.50 3.86
CA ARG A 181 9.97 11.66 3.79
C ARG A 181 9.24 11.88 2.47
N SER A 182 8.50 10.89 1.99
CA SER A 182 7.79 10.98 0.70
C SER A 182 6.31 11.38 0.80
N LYS A 183 5.77 11.59 1.99
CA LYS A 183 4.36 11.91 2.21
C LYS A 183 4.22 13.06 3.20
N LEU A 184 3.18 13.86 3.02
CA LEU A 184 2.74 14.80 4.06
C LEU A 184 2.14 14.01 5.23
N PRO A 185 2.26 14.49 6.47
CA PRO A 185 1.46 13.97 7.58
C PRO A 185 -0.04 14.11 7.30
N ALA A 186 -0.82 13.18 7.86
CA ALA A 186 -2.28 13.19 7.72
C ALA A 186 -2.90 14.45 8.32
N ASP A 187 -2.33 14.90 9.44
CA ASP A 187 -2.63 16.18 10.07
C ASP A 187 -1.41 17.09 9.95
N THR A 188 -1.59 18.20 9.24
CA THR A 188 -0.54 19.22 9.03
C THR A 188 -0.62 20.36 10.04
N SER A 189 -1.61 20.37 10.94
CA SER A 189 -1.78 21.41 11.96
C SER A 189 -0.79 21.28 13.12
N ASP A 190 -0.32 20.08 13.42
CA ASP A 190 0.60 19.78 14.53
C ASP A 190 2.06 19.56 14.06
N LEU A 191 2.45 20.21 12.97
CA LEU A 191 3.83 20.13 12.47
C LEU A 191 4.77 20.93 13.38
N GLN A 192 5.70 20.23 14.04
CA GLN A 192 6.75 20.84 14.88
C GLN A 192 7.57 21.89 14.12
N TYR A 193 7.84 21.65 12.84
CA TYR A 193 8.48 22.57 11.92
C TYR A 193 7.59 22.73 10.69
N LYS A 194 7.38 23.96 10.25
CA LYS A 194 6.69 24.23 8.99
C LYS A 194 7.63 24.04 7.82
N HIS A 195 7.07 23.80 6.65
CA HIS A 195 7.86 23.84 5.42
C HIS A 195 8.38 25.26 5.22
N GLU A 196 9.65 25.44 4.89
CA GLU A 196 10.21 26.77 4.67
C GLU A 196 10.88 26.87 3.30
N VAL A 197 10.58 27.92 2.54
CA VAL A 197 11.25 28.21 1.27
C VAL A 197 12.00 29.52 1.39
N LYS A 198 13.34 29.43 1.45
CA LYS A 198 14.21 30.62 1.53
C LYS A 198 14.74 31.03 0.17
N VAL A 199 14.50 32.29 -0.17
CA VAL A 199 15.04 32.94 -1.37
C VAL A 199 16.22 33.81 -0.97
N TYR A 200 17.41 33.46 -1.44
CA TYR A 200 18.63 34.23 -1.25
C TYR A 200 19.04 34.91 -2.57
N SER A 201 18.79 36.21 -2.68
CA SER A 201 19.04 37.01 -3.89
C SER A 201 20.52 37.27 -4.20
N HIS A 202 21.41 37.00 -3.24
CA HIS A 202 22.85 37.27 -3.32
C HIS A 202 23.69 36.02 -3.64
N LEU A 203 23.07 34.84 -3.73
CA LEU A 203 23.77 33.61 -4.12
C LEU A 203 24.02 33.59 -5.64
N ASN A 204 25.07 32.87 -6.05
CA ASN A 204 25.42 32.67 -7.45
C ASN A 204 24.21 32.08 -8.21
N LYS A 205 23.84 32.68 -9.35
CA LYS A 205 22.71 32.22 -10.19
C LYS A 205 22.89 30.82 -10.75
N SER A 206 24.11 30.28 -10.73
CA SER A 206 24.43 28.90 -11.13
C SER A 206 24.30 27.89 -9.99
N ALA A 207 24.04 28.32 -8.75
CA ALA A 207 23.86 27.41 -7.62
C ALA A 207 22.52 26.66 -7.75
N LEU A 208 22.52 25.39 -7.38
CA LEU A 208 21.30 24.59 -7.26
C LEU A 208 20.61 24.88 -5.92
N PRO A 209 19.30 24.61 -5.81
CA PRO A 209 18.61 24.65 -4.51
C PRO A 209 19.27 23.70 -3.51
N GLU A 210 19.38 24.14 -2.26
CA GLU A 210 19.88 23.35 -1.14
C GLU A 210 18.73 23.06 -0.18
N ALA A 211 18.83 21.95 0.57
CA ALA A 211 17.84 21.57 1.57
C ALA A 211 18.49 21.24 2.91
N HIS A 212 17.83 21.63 3.99
CA HIS A 212 18.17 21.29 5.36
C HIS A 212 17.03 20.48 5.98
N THR A 213 17.13 19.16 5.85
CA THR A 213 16.06 18.22 6.20
C THR A 213 15.63 18.25 7.67
N CYS A 214 16.54 18.60 8.59
CA CYS A 214 16.21 18.75 10.01
C CYS A 214 15.24 19.90 10.30
N PHE A 215 15.18 20.91 9.41
CA PHE A 215 14.38 22.12 9.58
C PHE A 215 13.29 22.26 8.53
N PHE A 216 13.12 21.27 7.65
CA PHE A 216 12.12 21.29 6.57
C PHE A 216 12.25 22.50 5.63
N GLN A 217 13.50 22.89 5.38
CA GLN A 217 13.90 24.08 4.60
C GLN A 217 14.60 23.67 3.29
#